data_AF-A0A4U8UIA5-F1
#
_entry.id   AF-A0A4U8UIA5-F1
#
_cell.length_a   1.000
_cell.length_b   1.000
_cell.length_c   1.000
_cell.angle_alpha   90.00
_cell.angle_beta   90.00
_cell.angle_gamma   90.00
#
_symmetry.space_group_name_H-M   'P 1'
#
loop_
_entity.id
_entity.type
_entity.pdbx_description
1 polymer ?
#
loop_
_entity_poly.entity_id
_entity_poly.type
_entity_poly.pdbx_seq_one_letter_code
_entity_poly.pdbx_strand_id
1 'polypeptide(L)'
;MKQLIDKILVEKTREGRKDGAYSRLLGDEELGALISRIHATSISAGTFLENYIVSVAPSLPPNDIPKIFDNSLKEGIFLINKKIIKQYITIYLNMESVIEPDYIIVDCIQHFLYVIELKDGDNFDTKKSKGEVQNLKTYSKALANKVPYPWKIQIKVCMFNQNDKTKIVSGFKSCITETEAMSGEEFCRLLSINKADIDKQRSLACEKNIDFVIDELLHISVVSRKIHQKLTH
;
A
#
# COMPACT_ATOMS: atom_id res chain seq x y z
N MET A 1 -13.33 -10.64 -6.10
CA MET A 1 -12.76 -10.87 -4.75
C MET A 1 -11.93 -12.15 -4.66
N LYS A 2 -12.43 -13.35 -5.05
CA LYS A 2 -11.66 -14.61 -4.97
C LYS A 2 -10.28 -14.55 -5.65
N GLN A 3 -10.22 -14.02 -6.88
CA GLN A 3 -8.96 -13.79 -7.62
C GLN A 3 -8.00 -12.77 -6.96
N LEU A 4 -8.51 -11.91 -6.07
CA LEU A 4 -7.67 -10.92 -5.39
C LEU A 4 -6.94 -11.57 -4.20
N ILE A 5 -7.63 -12.42 -3.43
CA ILE A 5 -7.04 -13.13 -2.28
C ILE A 5 -5.89 -14.05 -2.73
N ASP A 6 -6.00 -14.66 -3.91
CA ASP A 6 -4.93 -15.50 -4.45
C ASP A 6 -3.58 -14.77 -4.55
N LYS A 7 -3.59 -13.42 -4.67
CA LYS A 7 -2.36 -12.61 -4.71
C LYS A 7 -1.61 -12.52 -3.38
N ILE A 8 -2.26 -12.91 -2.28
CA ILE A 8 -1.68 -12.87 -0.94
C ILE A 8 -1.53 -14.27 -0.33
N LEU A 9 -1.71 -15.31 -1.15
CA LEU A 9 -1.43 -16.69 -0.77
C LEU A 9 0.00 -17.07 -1.15
N VAL A 10 0.78 -17.57 -0.19
CA VAL A 10 2.16 -18.03 -0.42
C VAL A 10 2.16 -19.14 -1.47
N GLU A 11 1.24 -20.11 -1.34
CA GLU A 11 1.07 -21.23 -2.28
C GLU A 11 0.76 -20.85 -3.73
N LYS A 12 0.25 -19.62 -3.98
CA LYS A 12 -0.05 -19.11 -5.33
C LYS A 12 1.02 -18.17 -5.87
N THR A 13 1.96 -17.75 -5.02
CA THR A 13 3.11 -16.95 -5.43
C THR A 13 4.13 -17.85 -6.12
N ARG A 14 4.88 -17.29 -7.09
CA ARG A 14 5.95 -18.02 -7.78
C ARG A 14 6.97 -18.57 -6.79
N GLU A 15 7.56 -19.72 -7.12
CA GLU A 15 8.63 -20.30 -6.33
C GLU A 15 9.78 -19.29 -6.14
N GLY A 16 10.36 -19.32 -4.94
CA GLY A 16 11.49 -18.47 -4.61
C GLY A 16 12.76 -18.95 -5.29
N ARG A 17 13.75 -18.05 -5.38
CA ARG A 17 15.04 -18.38 -5.97
C ARG A 17 15.84 -19.30 -5.04
N LYS A 18 16.38 -20.38 -5.58
CA LYS A 18 17.25 -21.34 -4.87
C LYS A 18 18.69 -20.86 -4.72
N ASP A 19 19.14 -19.91 -5.54
CA ASP A 19 20.48 -19.31 -5.53
C ASP A 19 20.53 -17.94 -4.81
N GLY A 20 19.50 -17.64 -4.01
CA GLY A 20 19.31 -16.35 -3.35
C GLY A 20 20.23 -16.09 -2.16
N ALA A 21 20.14 -14.86 -1.62
CA ALA A 21 20.85 -14.48 -0.40
C ALA A 21 20.41 -15.33 0.81
N TYR A 22 19.12 -15.69 0.89
CA TYR A 22 18.60 -16.56 1.94
C TYR A 22 19.21 -17.96 1.90
N SER A 23 19.37 -18.55 0.71
CA SER A 23 19.99 -19.86 0.54
C SER A 23 21.44 -19.86 1.00
N ARG A 24 22.23 -18.83 0.63
CA ARG A 24 23.62 -18.68 1.10
C ARG A 24 23.72 -18.46 2.61
N LEU A 25 22.78 -17.71 3.18
CA LEU A 25 22.75 -17.42 4.62
C LEU A 25 22.44 -18.67 5.44
N LEU A 26 21.51 -19.50 4.98
CA LEU A 26 21.01 -20.66 5.72
C LEU A 26 21.70 -21.97 5.34
N GLY A 27 22.45 -21.98 4.24
CA GLY A 27 23.11 -23.18 3.72
C GLY A 27 22.16 -24.22 3.16
N ASP A 28 20.92 -23.83 2.82
CA ASP A 28 19.89 -24.72 2.28
C ASP A 28 19.04 -23.99 1.23
N GLU A 29 18.99 -24.56 0.03
CA GLU A 29 18.37 -23.94 -1.14
C GLU A 29 16.83 -23.93 -1.06
N GLU A 30 16.23 -25.00 -0.52
CA GLU A 30 14.77 -25.11 -0.41
C GLU A 30 14.23 -24.17 0.66
N LEU A 31 14.89 -24.13 1.83
CA LEU A 31 14.54 -23.17 2.88
C LEU A 31 14.75 -21.72 2.43
N GLY A 32 15.84 -21.46 1.72
CA GLY A 32 16.10 -20.15 1.13
C GLY A 32 15.02 -19.72 0.12
N ALA A 33 14.58 -20.64 -0.73
CA ALA A 33 13.50 -20.42 -1.69
C ALA A 33 12.15 -20.18 -0.99
N LEU A 34 11.81 -20.96 0.04
CA LEU A 34 10.58 -20.77 0.81
C LEU A 34 10.52 -19.38 1.46
N ILE A 35 11.61 -18.93 2.10
CA ILE A 35 11.68 -17.59 2.69
C ILE A 35 11.58 -16.51 1.61
N SER A 36 12.25 -16.69 0.48
CA SER A 36 12.13 -15.76 -0.65
C SER A 36 10.69 -15.65 -1.15
N ARG A 37 9.94 -16.76 -1.17
CA ARG A 37 8.54 -16.82 -1.57
C ARG A 37 7.62 -16.11 -0.57
N ILE A 38 7.84 -16.32 0.73
CA ILE A 38 7.13 -15.61 1.81
C ILE A 38 7.35 -14.10 1.69
N HIS A 39 8.59 -13.66 1.47
CA HIS A 39 8.91 -12.25 1.29
C HIS A 39 8.20 -11.67 0.04
N ALA A 40 8.27 -12.35 -1.10
CA ALA A 40 7.55 -11.91 -2.32
C ALA A 40 6.03 -11.80 -2.10
N THR A 41 5.46 -12.71 -1.31
CA THR A 41 4.03 -12.68 -0.94
C THR A 41 3.72 -11.46 -0.06
N SER A 42 4.59 -11.14 0.90
CA SER A 42 4.45 -9.93 1.74
C SER A 42 4.48 -8.64 0.93
N ILE A 43 5.28 -8.57 -0.14
CA ILE A 43 5.27 -7.43 -1.07
C ILE A 43 3.93 -7.38 -1.83
N SER A 44 3.47 -8.53 -2.31
CA SER A 44 2.20 -8.66 -3.05
C SER A 44 0.98 -8.30 -2.19
N ALA A 45 1.07 -8.41 -0.85
CA ALA A 45 0.05 -7.95 0.09
C ALA A 45 -0.24 -6.45 0.01
N GLY A 46 0.78 -5.62 -0.22
CA GLY A 46 0.60 -4.19 -0.47
C GLY A 46 -0.18 -3.94 -1.76
N THR A 47 0.19 -4.62 -2.84
CA THR A 47 -0.53 -4.54 -4.12
C THR A 47 -1.97 -5.06 -4.03
N PHE A 48 -2.23 -6.07 -3.21
CA PHE A 48 -3.59 -6.52 -2.92
C PHE A 48 -4.41 -5.42 -2.25
N LEU A 49 -3.87 -4.78 -1.21
CA LEU A 49 -4.54 -3.70 -0.49
C LEU A 49 -4.89 -2.57 -1.46
N GLU A 50 -3.94 -2.14 -2.29
CA GLU A 50 -4.15 -1.07 -3.26
C GLU A 50 -5.30 -1.40 -4.23
N ASN A 51 -5.30 -2.61 -4.78
CA ASN A 51 -6.33 -3.06 -5.71
C ASN A 51 -7.69 -3.22 -5.04
N TYR A 52 -7.71 -3.70 -3.79
CA TYR A 52 -8.95 -3.86 -3.05
C TYR A 52 -9.59 -2.50 -2.81
N ILE A 53 -8.82 -1.52 -2.31
CA ILE A 53 -9.28 -0.14 -2.10
C ILE A 53 -9.89 0.42 -3.38
N VAL A 54 -9.20 0.31 -4.51
CA VAL A 54 -9.72 0.78 -5.81
C VAL A 54 -11.02 0.09 -6.21
N SER A 55 -11.22 -1.17 -5.83
CA SER A 55 -12.43 -1.92 -6.17
C SER A 55 -13.66 -1.57 -5.33
N VAL A 56 -13.47 -0.96 -4.15
CA VAL A 56 -14.57 -0.65 -3.22
C VAL A 56 -14.76 0.85 -2.97
N ALA A 57 -13.74 1.66 -3.23
CA ALA A 57 -13.80 3.11 -3.02
C ALA A 57 -14.70 3.78 -4.08
N PRO A 58 -15.38 4.89 -3.72
CA PRO A 58 -16.08 5.72 -4.69
C PRO A 58 -15.08 6.34 -5.67
N SER A 59 -14.95 5.80 -6.88
CA SER A 59 -13.99 6.29 -7.87
C SER A 59 -14.49 7.52 -8.61
N LEU A 60 -13.63 8.51 -8.84
CA LEU A 60 -13.96 9.61 -9.76
C LEU A 60 -13.83 9.14 -11.22
N PRO A 61 -14.89 9.25 -12.05
CA PRO A 61 -14.80 8.90 -13.46
C PRO A 61 -13.79 9.80 -14.20
N PRO A 62 -13.03 9.28 -15.18
CA PRO A 62 -12.04 10.08 -15.91
C PRO A 62 -12.61 11.34 -16.57
N ASN A 63 -13.84 11.27 -17.09
CA ASN A 63 -14.52 12.40 -17.72
C ASN A 63 -14.88 13.54 -16.74
N ASP A 64 -14.88 13.26 -15.44
CA ASP A 64 -15.18 14.25 -14.40
C ASP A 64 -13.91 14.89 -13.82
N ILE A 65 -12.71 14.39 -14.12
CA ILE A 65 -11.44 14.96 -13.64
C ILE A 65 -11.26 16.42 -14.05
N PRO A 66 -11.51 16.84 -15.31
CA PRO A 66 -11.42 18.24 -15.69
C PRO A 66 -12.27 19.17 -14.82
N LYS A 67 -13.39 18.66 -14.28
CA LYS A 67 -14.34 19.43 -13.46
C LYS A 67 -13.80 19.84 -12.10
N ILE A 68 -12.71 19.21 -11.64
CA ILE A 68 -11.96 19.67 -10.46
C ILE A 68 -11.36 21.06 -10.73
N PHE A 69 -10.85 21.27 -11.95
CA PHE A 69 -10.08 22.45 -12.32
C PHE A 69 -10.94 23.65 -12.75
N ASP A 70 -12.26 23.46 -12.92
CA ASP A 70 -13.22 24.52 -13.26
C ASP A 70 -14.32 24.72 -12.20
N ASN A 71 -14.23 24.02 -11.05
CA ASN A 71 -15.22 24.03 -9.97
C ASN A 71 -16.64 23.57 -10.36
N SER A 72 -16.79 22.75 -11.41
CA SER A 72 -18.08 22.19 -11.82
C SER A 72 -18.33 20.77 -11.33
N LEU A 73 -17.40 20.19 -10.54
CA LEU A 73 -17.54 18.85 -10.01
C LEU A 73 -18.67 18.79 -8.96
N LYS A 74 -19.53 17.77 -9.05
CA LYS A 74 -20.62 17.55 -8.10
C LYS A 74 -20.09 17.21 -6.71
N GLU A 75 -20.86 17.54 -5.68
CA GLU A 75 -20.55 17.18 -4.30
C GLU A 75 -20.37 15.65 -4.13
N GLY A 76 -19.41 15.30 -3.27
CA GLY A 76 -19.01 13.92 -2.99
C GLY A 76 -17.56 13.84 -2.53
N ILE A 77 -17.15 12.62 -2.16
CA ILE A 77 -15.75 12.30 -1.86
C ILE A 77 -15.35 11.16 -2.78
N PHE A 78 -14.29 11.35 -3.56
CA PHE A 78 -13.90 10.43 -4.62
C PHE A 78 -12.42 10.07 -4.56
N LEU A 79 -12.10 8.81 -4.87
CA LEU A 79 -10.75 8.31 -5.05
C LEU A 79 -10.33 8.38 -6.53
N ILE A 80 -9.14 8.89 -6.79
CA ILE A 80 -8.44 8.77 -8.07
C ILE A 80 -7.20 7.91 -7.83
N ASN A 81 -7.06 6.81 -8.58
CA ASN A 81 -5.90 5.92 -8.47
C ASN A 81 -4.73 6.37 -9.35
N LYS A 82 -3.52 5.90 -9.03
CA LYS A 82 -2.27 6.18 -9.74
C LYS A 82 -2.35 6.10 -11.27
N LYS A 83 -3.04 5.11 -11.82
CA LYS A 83 -3.19 4.96 -13.28
C LYS A 83 -3.93 6.15 -13.88
N ILE A 84 -5.04 6.55 -13.27
CA ILE A 84 -5.85 7.68 -13.71
C ILE A 84 -5.11 9.00 -13.46
N ILE A 85 -4.44 9.14 -12.31
CA ILE A 85 -3.60 10.30 -11.98
C ILE A 85 -2.57 10.52 -13.09
N LYS A 86 -1.83 9.47 -13.47
CA LYS A 86 -0.84 9.53 -14.54
C LYS A 86 -1.44 9.98 -15.87
N GLN A 87 -2.57 9.39 -16.26
CA GLN A 87 -3.17 9.61 -17.58
C GLN A 87 -3.86 10.97 -17.74
N TYR A 88 -4.40 11.55 -16.66
CA TYR A 88 -5.26 12.74 -16.76
C TYR A 88 -4.71 13.93 -15.98
N ILE A 89 -4.11 13.71 -14.82
CA ILE A 89 -3.64 14.79 -13.95
C ILE A 89 -2.17 15.10 -14.23
N THR A 90 -1.29 14.10 -14.18
CA THR A 90 0.17 14.30 -14.38
C THR A 90 0.47 14.94 -15.74
N ILE A 91 -0.23 14.51 -16.80
CA ILE A 91 -0.12 15.11 -18.13
C ILE A 91 -0.61 16.56 -18.11
N TYR A 92 -1.76 16.83 -17.50
CA TYR A 92 -2.30 18.20 -17.39
C TYR A 92 -1.39 19.15 -16.58
N LEU A 93 -0.71 18.62 -15.56
CA LEU A 93 0.28 19.35 -14.77
C LEU A 93 1.63 19.54 -15.48
N ASN A 94 1.87 18.88 -16.63
CA ASN A 94 3.15 18.80 -17.33
C ASN A 94 4.28 18.21 -16.45
N MET A 95 4.02 17.10 -15.77
CA MET A 95 4.92 16.48 -14.79
C MET A 95 5.38 15.06 -15.15
N GLU A 96 5.67 14.78 -16.42
CA GLU A 96 5.93 13.42 -16.91
C GLU A 96 7.14 12.70 -16.28
N SER A 97 8.08 13.44 -15.68
CA SER A 97 9.26 12.88 -14.99
C SER A 97 9.09 12.70 -13.48
N VAL A 98 7.95 13.11 -12.91
CA VAL A 98 7.72 13.07 -11.46
C VAL A 98 6.98 11.80 -11.08
N ILE A 99 7.42 11.18 -9.97
CA ILE A 99 6.76 10.00 -9.41
C ILE A 99 5.38 10.41 -8.90
N GLU A 100 4.35 9.74 -9.41
CA GLU A 100 2.97 9.99 -9.02
C GLU A 100 2.65 9.41 -7.64
N PRO A 101 1.78 10.09 -6.86
CA PRO A 101 1.22 9.51 -5.64
C PRO A 101 0.39 8.27 -5.96
N ASP A 102 0.14 7.43 -4.95
CA ASP A 102 -0.72 6.26 -5.10
C ASP A 102 -2.18 6.65 -5.31
N TYR A 103 -2.62 7.68 -4.59
CA TYR A 103 -3.98 8.21 -4.68
C TYR A 103 -4.07 9.74 -4.61
N ILE A 104 -5.15 10.26 -5.19
CA ILE A 104 -5.70 11.55 -4.84
C ILE A 104 -7.12 11.31 -4.33
N ILE A 105 -7.44 11.81 -3.13
CA ILE A 105 -8.82 11.88 -2.66
C ILE A 105 -9.35 13.30 -2.89
N VAL A 106 -10.46 13.39 -3.60
CA VAL A 106 -11.17 14.63 -3.90
C VAL A 106 -12.33 14.75 -2.93
N ASP A 107 -12.23 15.62 -1.94
CA ASP A 107 -13.31 15.96 -1.01
C ASP A 107 -13.95 17.27 -1.45
N CYS A 108 -15.05 17.16 -2.21
CA CYS A 108 -15.80 18.32 -2.70
C CYS A 108 -16.58 19.03 -1.60
N ILE A 109 -16.79 18.39 -0.44
CA ILE A 109 -17.56 18.95 0.67
C ILE A 109 -16.70 19.95 1.46
N GLN A 110 -15.45 19.56 1.74
CA GLN A 110 -14.49 20.40 2.46
C GLN A 110 -13.54 21.16 1.53
N HIS A 111 -13.65 20.94 0.21
CA HIS A 111 -12.75 21.46 -0.82
C HIS A 111 -11.28 21.11 -0.56
N PHE A 112 -11.02 19.84 -0.23
CA PHE A 112 -9.66 19.32 -0.10
C PHE A 112 -9.31 18.35 -1.22
N LEU A 113 -8.08 18.45 -1.71
CA LEU A 113 -7.43 17.39 -2.47
C LEU A 113 -6.31 16.81 -1.61
N TYR A 114 -6.49 15.56 -1.20
CA TYR A 114 -5.48 14.83 -0.45
C TYR A 114 -4.59 14.07 -1.42
N VAL A 115 -3.29 14.38 -1.44
CA VAL A 115 -2.27 13.69 -2.23
C VAL A 115 -1.65 12.61 -1.34
N ILE A 116 -1.90 11.34 -1.65
CA ILE A 116 -1.71 10.24 -0.69
C ILE A 116 -0.69 9.23 -1.18
N GLU A 117 0.25 8.91 -0.30
CA GLU A 117 1.06 7.69 -0.37
C GLU A 117 0.46 6.64 0.58
N LEU A 118 0.21 5.42 0.09
CA LEU A 118 -0.33 4.33 0.90
C LEU A 118 0.75 3.31 1.21
N LYS A 119 0.81 2.90 2.47
CA LYS A 119 1.72 1.86 2.96
C LYS A 119 0.94 0.81 3.76
N ASP A 120 1.25 -0.45 3.51
CA ASP A 120 0.62 -1.58 4.23
C ASP A 120 1.13 -1.69 5.67
N GLY A 121 2.46 -1.64 5.88
CA GLY A 121 3.11 -1.65 7.20
C GLY A 121 3.73 -0.30 7.56
N ASP A 122 4.47 -0.22 8.67
CA ASP A 122 4.97 1.03 9.28
C ASP A 122 6.50 1.13 9.46
N ASN A 123 7.29 0.09 9.12
CA ASN A 123 8.74 0.11 9.32
C ASN A 123 9.52 0.27 8.01
N PHE A 124 10.04 1.49 7.74
CA PHE A 124 10.68 1.84 6.47
C PHE A 124 12.15 2.23 6.57
N ASP A 125 12.85 2.13 5.44
CA ASP A 125 14.19 2.70 5.29
C ASP A 125 14.13 4.24 5.18
N THR A 126 15.09 4.92 5.80
CA THR A 126 15.16 6.39 5.87
C THR A 126 15.32 7.06 4.50
N LYS A 127 16.09 6.48 3.58
CA LYS A 127 16.29 7.07 2.24
C LYS A 127 15.02 6.99 1.42
N LYS A 128 14.31 5.87 1.52
CA LYS A 128 13.02 5.67 0.86
C LYS A 128 11.97 6.68 1.36
N SER A 129 11.88 6.85 2.67
CA SER A 129 10.92 7.77 3.31
C SER A 129 11.10 9.24 2.85
N LYS A 130 12.35 9.72 2.77
CA LYS A 130 12.66 11.08 2.30
C LYS A 130 12.27 11.31 0.84
N GLY A 131 12.58 10.35 -0.03
CA GLY A 131 12.24 10.42 -1.45
C GLY A 131 10.74 10.48 -1.68
N GLU A 132 9.97 9.63 -0.98
CA GLU A 132 8.51 9.59 -1.06
C GLU A 132 7.87 10.92 -0.65
N VAL A 133 8.29 11.52 0.47
CA VAL A 133 7.79 12.84 0.90
C VAL A 133 8.15 13.94 -0.08
N GLN A 134 9.36 13.92 -0.64
CA GLN A 134 9.75 14.91 -1.64
C GLN A 134 8.86 14.82 -2.88
N ASN A 135 8.52 13.61 -3.33
CA ASN A 135 7.62 13.41 -4.46
C ASN A 135 6.21 13.96 -4.16
N LEU A 136 5.64 13.64 -2.98
CA LEU A 136 4.34 14.16 -2.56
C LEU A 136 4.32 15.70 -2.49
N LYS A 137 5.38 16.32 -1.97
CA LYS A 137 5.51 17.79 -1.90
C LYS A 137 5.62 18.43 -3.29
N THR A 138 6.40 17.83 -4.18
CA THR A 138 6.52 18.29 -5.56
C THR A 138 5.18 18.19 -6.29
N TYR A 139 4.48 17.06 -6.16
CA TYR A 139 3.17 16.83 -6.79
C TYR A 139 2.10 17.77 -6.24
N SER A 140 2.01 17.90 -4.91
CA SER A 140 1.03 18.78 -4.27
C SER A 140 1.23 20.25 -4.63
N LYS A 141 2.48 20.73 -4.73
CA LYS A 141 2.79 22.10 -5.16
C LYS A 141 2.33 22.37 -6.60
N ALA A 142 2.59 21.43 -7.51
CA ALA A 142 2.17 21.59 -8.90
C ALA A 142 0.64 21.55 -9.04
N LEU A 143 -0.04 20.68 -8.31
CA LEU A 143 -1.50 20.61 -8.26
C LEU A 143 -2.09 21.91 -7.70
N ALA A 144 -1.53 22.44 -6.59
CA ALA A 144 -1.95 23.70 -5.98
C ALA A 144 -1.90 24.89 -6.94
N ASN A 145 -0.94 24.92 -7.87
CA ASN A 145 -0.81 25.97 -8.87
C ASN A 145 -1.87 25.92 -9.99
N LYS A 146 -2.64 24.83 -10.08
CA LYS A 146 -3.59 24.59 -11.17
C LYS A 146 -5.04 24.55 -10.70
N VAL A 147 -5.29 24.20 -9.44
CA VAL A 147 -6.66 24.13 -8.93
C VAL A 147 -7.16 25.52 -8.55
N PRO A 148 -8.42 25.85 -8.86
CA PRO A 148 -8.99 27.15 -8.52
C PRO A 148 -9.33 27.23 -7.02
N TYR A 149 -9.52 28.45 -6.51
CA TYR A 149 -10.20 28.65 -5.22
C TYR A 149 -11.61 28.02 -5.27
N PRO A 150 -12.10 27.32 -4.24
CA PRO A 150 -11.60 27.26 -2.86
C PRO A 150 -10.71 26.04 -2.51
N TRP A 151 -10.21 25.29 -3.49
CA TRP A 151 -9.48 24.06 -3.22
C TRP A 151 -8.23 24.26 -2.35
N LYS A 152 -8.05 23.35 -1.39
CA LYS A 152 -6.88 23.23 -0.53
C LYS A 152 -6.20 21.89 -0.79
N ILE A 153 -4.88 21.88 -0.82
CA ILE A 153 -4.10 20.65 -1.01
C ILE A 153 -3.48 20.22 0.32
N GLN A 154 -3.54 18.93 0.64
CA GLN A 154 -2.78 18.34 1.73
C GLN A 154 -2.08 17.07 1.26
N ILE A 155 -0.84 16.85 1.71
CA ILE A 155 -0.22 15.53 1.57
C ILE A 155 -0.63 14.65 2.74
N LYS A 156 -0.81 13.36 2.49
CA LYS A 156 -1.02 12.35 3.54
C LYS A 156 -0.15 11.13 3.28
N VAL A 157 0.44 10.59 4.34
CA VAL A 157 1.07 9.28 4.32
C VAL A 157 0.22 8.34 5.17
N CYS A 158 -0.45 7.41 4.49
CA CYS A 158 -1.37 6.48 5.11
C CYS A 158 -0.64 5.18 5.46
N MET A 159 -0.48 4.89 6.76
CA MET A 159 -0.01 3.58 7.24
C MET A 159 -1.23 2.74 7.61
N PHE A 160 -1.66 1.87 6.71
CA PHE A 160 -2.99 1.27 6.76
C PHE A 160 -3.24 0.44 8.02
N ASN A 161 -2.21 -0.29 8.49
CA ASN A 161 -2.31 -1.15 9.66
C ASN A 161 -1.77 -0.52 10.96
N GLN A 162 -1.46 0.78 10.97
CA GLN A 162 -0.99 1.49 12.16
C GLN A 162 -1.99 2.59 12.55
N ASN A 163 -2.58 2.48 13.74
CA ASN A 163 -3.57 3.45 14.23
C ASN A 163 -2.94 4.61 15.00
N ASP A 164 -1.75 4.41 15.57
CA ASP A 164 -1.05 5.42 16.35
C ASP A 164 -0.24 6.33 15.43
N LYS A 165 -0.69 7.57 15.26
CA LYS A 165 -0.05 8.57 14.40
C LYS A 165 1.38 8.91 14.82
N THR A 166 1.72 8.78 16.10
CA THR A 166 3.10 8.99 16.57
C THR A 166 4.00 7.86 16.07
N LYS A 167 3.49 6.61 16.06
CA LYS A 167 4.19 5.47 15.47
C LYS A 167 4.34 5.63 13.97
N ILE A 168 3.32 6.12 13.27
CA ILE A 168 3.42 6.44 11.83
C ILE A 168 4.56 7.42 11.57
N VAL A 169 4.60 8.54 12.32
CA VAL A 169 5.66 9.55 12.18
C VAL A 169 7.04 8.92 12.43
N SER A 170 7.19 8.16 13.52
CA SER A 170 8.47 7.52 13.85
C SER A 170 8.90 6.44 12.85
N GLY A 171 7.94 5.64 12.36
CA GLY A 171 8.12 4.58 11.38
C GLY A 171 8.54 5.11 10.02
N PHE A 172 8.01 6.29 9.68
CA PHE A 172 8.41 7.11 8.54
C PHE A 172 9.59 8.05 8.83
N LYS A 173 10.38 7.73 9.85
CA LYS A 173 11.66 8.38 10.21
C LYS A 173 11.53 9.90 10.41
N SER A 174 10.41 10.33 10.97
CA SER A 174 10.09 11.73 11.25
C SER A 174 10.18 12.64 10.01
N CYS A 175 10.00 12.07 8.81
CA CYS A 175 9.98 12.82 7.55
C CYS A 175 8.63 13.51 7.29
N ILE A 176 7.63 13.19 8.10
CA ILE A 176 6.27 13.75 8.09
C ILE A 176 5.89 14.22 9.48
N THR A 177 4.90 15.11 9.54
CA THR A 177 4.25 15.58 10.76
C THR A 177 3.03 14.72 11.10
N GLU A 178 2.49 14.85 12.31
CA GLU A 178 1.23 14.17 12.68
C GLU A 178 0.04 14.64 11.83
N THR A 179 0.04 15.86 11.33
CA THR A 179 -1.03 16.33 10.43
C THR A 179 -0.95 15.68 9.05
N GLU A 180 0.25 15.28 8.60
CA GLU A 180 0.48 14.53 7.37
C GLU A 180 0.33 13.02 7.56
N ALA A 181 0.48 12.50 8.79
CA ALA A 181 0.20 11.11 9.12
C ALA A 181 -1.31 10.80 9.02
N MET A 182 -1.64 9.64 8.46
CA MET A 182 -3.01 9.13 8.33
C MET A 182 -3.04 7.65 8.69
N SER A 183 -3.98 7.23 9.54
CA SER A 183 -4.22 5.81 9.79
C SER A 183 -5.13 5.20 8.72
N GLY A 184 -5.13 3.86 8.59
CA GLY A 184 -6.07 3.17 7.72
C GLY A 184 -7.53 3.40 8.09
N GLU A 185 -7.83 3.56 9.39
CA GLU A 185 -9.17 3.92 9.86
C GLU A 185 -9.60 5.32 9.39
N GLU A 186 -8.70 6.31 9.47
CA GLU A 186 -8.96 7.66 8.96
C GLU A 186 -9.19 7.64 7.45
N PHE A 187 -8.36 6.91 6.71
CA PHE A 187 -8.48 6.74 5.26
C PHE A 187 -9.81 6.08 4.87
N CYS A 188 -10.17 4.97 5.52
CA CYS A 188 -11.39 4.24 5.22
C CYS A 188 -12.64 5.07 5.55
N ARG A 189 -12.63 5.75 6.70
CA ARG A 189 -13.73 6.65 7.09
C ARG A 189 -13.93 7.78 6.09
N LEU A 190 -12.84 8.38 5.58
CA LEU A 190 -12.92 9.45 4.59
C LEU A 190 -13.63 9.01 3.30
N LEU A 191 -13.42 7.76 2.87
CA LEU A 191 -14.00 7.20 1.65
C LEU A 191 -15.25 6.35 1.90
N SER A 192 -15.74 6.28 3.15
CA SER A 192 -16.83 5.38 3.56
C SER A 192 -16.57 3.90 3.19
N ILE A 193 -15.31 3.46 3.27
CA ILE A 193 -14.90 2.07 3.05
C ILE A 193 -15.04 1.29 4.36
N ASN A 194 -15.58 0.07 4.29
CA ASN A 194 -15.62 -0.83 5.44
C ASN A 194 -14.26 -1.52 5.64
N LYS A 195 -13.46 -1.01 6.58
CA LYS A 195 -12.14 -1.60 6.88
C LYS A 195 -12.23 -3.04 7.39
N ALA A 196 -13.28 -3.39 8.14
CA ALA A 196 -13.45 -4.74 8.66
C ALA A 196 -13.58 -5.80 7.55
N ASP A 197 -14.14 -5.43 6.39
CA ASP A 197 -14.21 -6.33 5.25
C ASP A 197 -12.82 -6.60 4.66
N ILE A 198 -11.95 -5.58 4.60
CA ILE A 198 -10.55 -5.71 4.17
C ILE A 198 -9.80 -6.64 5.13
N ASP A 199 -9.90 -6.37 6.42
CA ASP A 199 -9.22 -7.14 7.46
C ASP A 199 -9.67 -8.61 7.42
N LYS A 200 -10.97 -8.86 7.28
CA LYS A 200 -11.53 -10.21 7.14
C LYS A 200 -10.96 -10.96 5.93
N GLN A 201 -10.83 -10.32 4.77
CA GLN A 201 -10.22 -10.97 3.60
C GLN A 201 -8.76 -11.36 3.86
N ARG A 202 -8.01 -10.51 4.57
CA ARG A 202 -6.60 -10.78 4.92
C ARG A 202 -6.47 -11.90 5.94
N SER A 203 -7.32 -11.93 6.97
CA SER A 203 -7.33 -13.00 7.98
C SER A 203 -7.57 -14.37 7.37
N LEU A 204 -8.46 -14.49 6.37
CA LEU A 204 -8.69 -15.75 5.65
C LEU A 204 -7.45 -16.25 4.90
N ALA A 205 -6.58 -15.34 4.44
CA ALA A 205 -5.32 -15.72 3.82
C ALA A 205 -4.26 -16.11 4.86
N CYS A 206 -4.29 -15.51 6.06
CA CYS A 206 -3.36 -15.83 7.13
C CYS A 206 -3.41 -17.31 7.52
N GLU A 207 -4.60 -17.87 7.72
CA GLU A 207 -4.79 -19.29 8.08
C GLU A 207 -4.19 -20.22 7.00
N LYS A 208 -4.53 -19.97 5.73
CA LYS A 208 -3.98 -20.77 4.62
C LYS A 208 -2.47 -20.63 4.47
N ASN A 209 -1.94 -19.43 4.71
CA ASN A 209 -0.52 -19.16 4.62
C ASN A 209 0.27 -19.86 5.72
N ILE A 210 -0.24 -19.87 6.97
CA ILE A 210 0.46 -20.56 8.05
C ILE A 210 0.47 -22.06 7.82
N ASP A 211 -0.65 -22.65 7.43
CA ASP A 211 -0.73 -24.09 7.14
C ASP A 211 0.26 -24.49 6.04
N PHE A 212 0.21 -23.79 4.90
CA PHE A 212 1.12 -24.03 3.79
C PHE A 212 2.60 -23.88 4.19
N VAL A 213 2.94 -22.83 4.94
CA VAL A 213 4.34 -22.60 5.34
C VAL A 213 4.83 -23.70 6.28
N ILE A 214 3.99 -24.15 7.22
CA ILE A 214 4.36 -25.25 8.12
C ILE A 214 4.56 -26.55 7.34
N ASP A 215 3.65 -26.88 6.42
CA ASP A 215 3.78 -28.08 5.57
C ASP A 215 5.10 -28.06 4.77
N GLU A 216 5.41 -26.94 4.12
CA GLU A 216 6.66 -26.79 3.36
C GLU A 216 7.91 -26.86 4.24
N LEU A 217 7.88 -26.28 5.45
CA LEU A 217 8.97 -26.42 6.41
C LEU A 217 9.20 -27.88 6.83
N LEU A 218 8.13 -28.66 6.99
CA LEU A 218 8.22 -30.08 7.36
C LEU A 218 8.69 -30.96 6.19
N HIS A 219 8.43 -30.56 4.94
CA HIS A 219 8.98 -31.24 3.75
C HIS A 219 10.49 -31.03 3.59
N ILE A 220 11.04 -29.93 4.12
CA ILE A 220 12.49 -29.67 4.05
C ILE A 220 13.23 -30.55 5.07
N SER A 221 13.97 -31.53 4.57
CA SER A 221 14.63 -32.57 5.39
C SER A 221 15.53 -32.03 6.50
N VAL A 222 16.28 -30.95 6.25
CA VAL A 222 17.14 -30.34 7.29
C VAL A 222 16.31 -29.68 8.38
N VAL A 223 15.22 -29.01 8.02
CA VAL A 223 14.33 -28.29 8.95
C VAL A 223 13.59 -29.29 9.82
N SER A 224 12.92 -30.27 9.20
CA SER A 224 12.17 -31.30 9.92
C SER A 224 13.05 -32.03 10.94
N ARG A 225 14.27 -32.43 10.55
CA ARG A 225 15.24 -33.06 11.46
C ARG A 225 15.60 -32.15 12.64
N LYS A 226 15.85 -30.87 12.38
CA LYS A 226 16.20 -29.87 13.43
C LYS A 226 15.03 -29.61 14.38
N ILE A 227 13.79 -29.59 13.89
CA ILE A 227 12.59 -29.46 14.71
C ILE A 227 12.44 -30.68 15.61
N HIS A 228 12.52 -31.90 15.07
CA HIS A 228 12.43 -33.13 15.85
C HIS A 228 13.47 -33.16 16.98
N GLN A 229 14.73 -32.86 16.66
CA GLN A 229 15.80 -32.77 17.66
C GLN A 229 15.46 -31.80 18.80
N LYS A 230 14.83 -30.66 18.50
CA LYS A 230 14.45 -29.65 19.50
C LYS A 230 13.23 -30.01 20.33
N LEU A 231 12.34 -30.87 19.84
CA LEU A 231 11.15 -31.31 20.56
C LEU A 231 11.42 -32.54 21.44
N THR A 232 12.48 -33.28 21.16
CA THR A 232 12.93 -34.45 21.96
C THR A 232 13.90 -34.09 23.08
N HIS A 233 14.25 -32.82 23.22
CA HIS A 233 15.06 -32.24 24.30
C HIS A 233 14.21 -31.29 25.14
#